data_AF-A0A510JZE2-F1
#
_entry.id   AF-A0A510JZE2-F1
#
_cell.length_a   1.000
_cell.length_b   1.000
_cell.length_c   1.000
_cell.angle_alpha   90.00
_cell.angle_beta   90.00
_cell.angle_gamma   90.00
#
_symmetry.space_group_name_H-M   'P 1'
#
loop_
_entity.id
_entity.type
_entity.pdbx_description
1 polymer ?
#
loop_
_entity_poly.entity_id
_entity_poly.type
_entity_poly.pdbx_seq_one_letter_code
_entity_poly.pdbx_strand_id
1 'polypeptide(L)'
;MLELMEYKEEKWIEIVKDKLIEFLNSTKIDENLKFIWKEKNIEIIGKYFDQSESNYSTEFPEGFFENIEEIGFDGYEYEVVSKIKNIWLKESFIWENRDGKVFVLISIYHYPDEIKNLNDEVIWTSSELDLKEKELIDNVHKKIKENIINGNKYLNYLEEFKKLEKIKTNNKINEERKMELSKLLKENKKIGLEYLKYLNFLGISVSETQNHKEKNNILNDKEPIH
;
A
#
# COMPACT_ATOMS: atom_id res chain seq x y z
N MET A 1 7.28 -2.26 21.51
CA MET A 1 6.57 -1.53 22.59
C MET A 1 6.02 -0.26 21.97
N LEU A 2 4.70 -0.06 22.03
CA LEU A 2 4.04 1.11 21.44
C LEU A 2 4.04 2.27 22.44
N GLU A 3 4.39 3.47 21.97
CA GLU A 3 4.27 4.71 22.72
C GLU A 3 3.32 5.67 22.00
N LEU A 4 2.46 6.35 22.76
CA LEU A 4 1.59 7.39 22.23
C LEU A 4 2.28 8.73 22.42
N MET A 5 2.51 9.43 21.32
CA MET A 5 3.12 10.75 21.31
C MET A 5 2.08 11.80 20.95
N GLU A 6 2.13 12.95 21.63
CA GLU A 6 1.24 14.08 21.35
C GLU A 6 2.07 15.38 21.24
N TYR A 7 1.98 16.06 20.09
CA TYR A 7 2.61 17.36 19.90
C TYR A 7 1.67 18.32 19.17
N LYS A 8 1.38 19.48 19.79
CA LYS A 8 0.57 20.56 19.20
C LYS A 8 -0.70 20.09 18.47
N GLU A 9 -1.47 19.20 19.11
CA GLU A 9 -2.74 18.61 18.62
C GLU A 9 -2.60 17.45 17.61
N GLU A 10 -1.40 17.11 17.17
CA GLU A 10 -1.12 15.92 16.37
C GLU A 10 -0.82 14.72 17.29
N LYS A 11 -1.41 13.57 16.98
CA LYS A 11 -1.22 12.31 17.71
C LYS A 11 -0.66 11.27 16.76
N TRP A 12 0.49 10.70 17.11
CA TRP A 12 1.05 9.56 16.41
C TRP A 12 1.40 8.44 17.38
N ILE A 13 1.40 7.22 16.85
CA ILE A 13 1.86 6.04 17.56
C ILE A 13 3.29 5.79 17.13
N GLU A 14 4.21 5.71 18.08
CA GLU A 14 5.61 5.40 17.81
C GLU A 14 5.93 3.96 18.21
N ILE A 15 6.62 3.23 17.33
CA ILE A 15 7.07 1.87 17.59
C ILE A 15 8.51 1.92 18.09
N VAL A 16 8.68 2.05 19.40
CA VAL A 16 9.98 2.34 20.04
C VAL A 16 10.87 1.10 20.21
N LYS A 17 10.28 -0.10 20.13
CA LYS A 17 11.01 -1.38 20.20
C LYS A 17 10.55 -2.32 19.10
N ASP A 18 10.97 -2.00 17.89
CA ASP A 18 10.73 -2.83 16.73
C ASP A 18 11.79 -3.93 16.64
N LYS A 19 11.37 -5.17 16.89
CA LYS A 19 12.26 -6.34 16.84
C LYS A 19 12.82 -6.61 15.44
N LEU A 20 12.12 -6.22 14.38
CA LEU A 20 12.66 -6.32 13.02
C LEU A 20 13.83 -5.36 12.86
N ILE A 21 13.68 -4.13 13.33
CA ILE A 21 14.74 -3.11 13.28
C ILE A 21 15.92 -3.49 14.20
N GLU A 22 15.66 -4.00 15.41
CA GLU A 22 16.71 -4.53 16.28
C GLU A 22 17.48 -5.67 15.59
N PHE A 23 16.77 -6.58 14.91
CA PHE A 23 17.37 -7.66 14.14
C PHE A 23 18.25 -7.11 13.01
N LEU A 24 17.72 -6.22 12.16
CA LEU A 24 18.43 -5.65 11.01
C LEU A 24 19.67 -4.83 11.44
N ASN A 25 19.60 -4.13 12.58
CA ASN A 25 20.75 -3.46 13.20
C ASN A 25 21.84 -4.44 13.66
N SER A 26 21.44 -5.62 14.16
CA SER A 26 22.35 -6.62 14.72
C SER A 26 23.05 -7.46 13.66
N THR A 27 22.41 -7.65 12.50
CA THR A 27 23.04 -8.29 11.35
C THR A 27 24.10 -7.36 10.80
N LYS A 28 25.37 -7.82 10.76
CA LYS A 28 26.43 -7.07 10.07
C LYS A 28 25.96 -6.78 8.66
N ILE A 29 25.71 -5.51 8.41
CA ILE A 29 24.99 -4.91 7.28
C ILE A 29 25.64 -5.23 5.90
N ASP A 30 26.78 -5.93 5.88
CA ASP A 30 27.57 -6.24 4.70
C ASP A 30 27.12 -7.49 3.90
N GLU A 31 26.14 -8.27 4.39
CA GLU A 31 25.67 -9.49 3.73
C GLU A 31 24.35 -9.30 2.97
N ASN A 32 24.24 -9.94 1.80
CA ASN A 32 22.98 -10.01 1.07
C ASN A 32 21.98 -10.87 1.84
N LEU A 33 20.76 -10.37 1.99
CA LEU A 33 19.65 -11.08 2.63
C LEU A 33 18.58 -11.45 1.63
N LYS A 34 17.89 -12.56 1.90
CA LYS A 34 16.73 -12.99 1.14
C LYS A 34 15.45 -12.71 1.94
N PHE A 35 14.57 -11.90 1.36
CA PHE A 35 13.29 -11.50 1.93
C PHE A 35 12.14 -12.21 1.24
N ILE A 36 11.22 -12.79 2.01
CA ILE A 36 10.12 -13.62 1.47
C ILE A 36 8.78 -13.09 1.96
N TRP A 37 7.87 -12.77 1.04
CA TRP A 37 6.45 -12.53 1.31
C TRP A 37 5.64 -13.66 0.66
N LYS A 38 5.14 -14.58 1.50
CA LYS A 38 4.45 -15.80 1.09
C LYS A 38 3.11 -15.50 0.43
N GLU A 39 2.29 -14.62 1.02
CA GLU A 39 0.98 -14.26 0.47
C GLU A 39 1.10 -13.61 -0.92
N LYS A 40 2.15 -12.80 -1.11
CA LYS A 40 2.41 -12.06 -2.36
C LYS A 40 3.24 -12.87 -3.38
N ASN A 41 3.76 -14.04 -3.00
CA ASN A 41 4.70 -14.82 -3.80
C ASN A 41 5.90 -13.98 -4.29
N ILE A 42 6.49 -13.21 -3.37
CA ILE A 42 7.66 -12.36 -3.60
C ILE A 42 8.85 -12.97 -2.85
N GLU A 43 9.96 -13.13 -3.57
CA GLU A 43 11.26 -13.50 -3.01
C GLU A 43 12.31 -12.57 -3.62
N ILE A 44 12.96 -11.79 -2.76
CA ILE A 44 13.93 -10.77 -3.16
C ILE A 44 15.25 -11.01 -2.44
N ILE A 45 16.35 -11.00 -3.18
CA ILE A 45 17.68 -10.89 -2.60
C ILE A 45 18.07 -9.42 -2.64
N GLY A 46 18.27 -8.84 -1.47
CA GLY A 46 18.65 -7.45 -1.30
C GLY A 46 20.03 -7.33 -0.69
N LYS A 47 20.79 -6.33 -1.14
CA LYS A 47 22.00 -5.85 -0.48
C LYS A 47 21.65 -4.56 0.27
N TYR A 48 22.08 -4.43 1.52
CA TYR A 48 21.82 -3.19 2.25
C TYR A 48 22.28 -1.97 1.45
N PHE A 49 21.45 -0.94 1.47
CA PHE A 49 21.71 0.32 0.81
C PHE A 49 21.77 1.47 1.82
N ASP A 50 20.67 1.72 2.54
CA ASP A 50 20.57 2.84 3.47
C ASP A 50 19.55 2.54 4.58
N GLN A 51 19.59 3.33 5.64
CA GLN A 51 18.57 3.35 6.69
C GLN A 51 17.65 4.55 6.47
N SER A 52 16.34 4.31 6.50
CA SER A 52 15.34 5.36 6.53
C SER A 52 14.83 5.52 7.96
N GLU A 53 15.12 6.66 8.60
CA GLU A 53 14.69 6.97 9.96
C GLU A 53 13.55 7.99 9.96
N SER A 54 12.74 7.99 11.03
CA SER A 54 11.67 8.99 11.24
C SER A 54 10.64 9.02 10.10
N ASN A 55 10.29 7.85 9.57
CA ASN A 55 9.25 7.74 8.55
C ASN A 55 7.88 7.91 9.20
N TYR A 56 7.00 8.63 8.53
CA TYR A 56 5.60 8.76 8.92
C TYR A 56 4.72 8.22 7.82
N SER A 57 3.60 7.59 8.17
CA SER A 57 2.63 7.12 7.17
C SER A 57 2.18 8.22 6.19
N THR A 58 2.24 9.50 6.58
CA THR A 58 2.00 10.69 5.73
C THR A 58 2.98 10.86 4.57
N GLU A 59 4.16 10.24 4.64
CA GLU A 59 5.17 10.21 3.59
C GLU A 59 4.95 9.05 2.60
N PHE A 60 4.03 8.14 2.93
CA PHE A 60 3.67 6.98 2.13
C PHE A 60 2.20 7.06 1.67
N PRO A 61 1.78 6.21 0.71
CA PRO A 61 0.39 6.21 0.23
C PRO A 61 -0.66 6.06 1.34
N GLU A 62 -0.28 5.50 2.47
CA GLU A 62 -1.10 5.23 3.65
C GLU A 62 -1.62 6.51 4.34
N GLY A 63 -0.87 7.61 4.31
CA GLY A 63 -1.25 8.84 5.01
C GLY A 63 -2.13 9.80 4.21
N PHE A 64 -2.59 9.42 3.02
CA PHE A 64 -3.59 10.21 2.28
C PHE A 64 -5.00 10.12 2.86
N PHE A 65 -5.27 9.12 3.70
CA PHE A 65 -6.59 8.94 4.29
C PHE A 65 -6.60 9.37 5.75
N GLU A 66 -7.38 10.40 6.08
CA GLU A 66 -7.39 11.02 7.42
C GLU A 66 -7.96 10.09 8.53
N ASN A 67 -8.57 8.96 8.18
CA ASN A 67 -9.10 7.97 9.13
C ASN A 67 -8.08 6.88 9.50
N ILE A 68 -6.85 6.97 8.99
CA ILE A 68 -5.74 6.09 9.33
C ILE A 68 -4.92 6.73 10.45
N GLU A 69 -4.52 5.91 11.41
CA GLU A 69 -3.64 6.36 12.50
C GLU A 69 -2.25 6.64 11.95
N GLU A 70 -1.67 7.78 12.34
CA GLU A 70 -0.29 8.10 11.99
C GLU A 70 0.65 7.27 12.86
N ILE A 71 1.52 6.51 12.20
CA ILE A 71 2.50 5.67 12.88
C ILE A 71 3.89 6.10 12.42
N GLY A 72 4.73 6.44 13.40
CA GLY A 72 6.15 6.66 13.20
C GLY A 72 6.89 5.33 13.18
N PHE A 73 7.75 5.12 12.18
CA PHE A 73 8.54 3.91 12.05
C PHE A 73 9.91 4.17 11.42
N ASP A 74 10.83 3.24 11.67
CA ASP A 74 12.09 3.16 10.96
C ASP A 74 12.03 2.05 9.91
N GLY A 75 12.88 2.15 8.89
CA GLY A 75 12.98 1.17 7.82
C GLY A 75 14.39 1.07 7.27
N TYR A 76 14.64 -0.03 6.57
CA TYR A 76 15.91 -0.29 5.91
C TYR A 76 15.67 -0.47 4.42
N GLU A 77 16.43 0.25 3.62
CA GLU A 77 16.42 0.11 2.18
C GLU A 77 17.47 -0.90 1.74
N TYR A 78 17.06 -1.82 0.89
CA TYR A 78 17.94 -2.80 0.25
C TYR A 78 17.90 -2.62 -1.25
N GLU A 79 19.06 -2.49 -1.89
CA GLU A 79 19.20 -2.59 -3.35
C GLU A 79 18.93 -4.03 -3.77
N VAL A 80 17.94 -4.24 -4.64
CA VAL A 80 17.56 -5.55 -5.14
C VAL A 80 18.63 -6.06 -6.12
N VAL A 81 19.28 -7.17 -5.77
CA VAL A 81 20.33 -7.81 -6.59
C VAL A 81 19.86 -9.10 -7.27
N SER A 82 18.66 -9.59 -6.93
CA SER A 82 17.99 -10.69 -7.64
C SER A 82 17.21 -10.21 -8.88
N LYS A 83 16.82 -11.15 -9.75
CA LYS A 83 15.85 -10.85 -10.81
C LYS A 83 14.51 -10.44 -10.21
N ILE A 84 13.92 -9.36 -10.73
CA ILE A 84 12.58 -8.90 -10.35
C ILE A 84 11.52 -9.33 -11.38
N LYS A 85 10.30 -9.61 -10.91
CA LYS A 85 9.11 -9.72 -11.77
C LYS A 85 8.44 -8.35 -11.85
N ASN A 86 8.03 -7.92 -13.05
CA ASN A 86 7.33 -6.63 -13.24
C ASN A 86 6.07 -6.47 -12.37
N ILE A 87 5.43 -7.58 -11.99
CA ILE A 87 4.26 -7.53 -11.10
C ILE A 87 4.61 -7.08 -9.68
N TRP A 88 5.85 -7.28 -9.23
CA TRP A 88 6.32 -6.88 -7.90
C TRP A 88 6.53 -5.37 -7.79
N LEU A 89 6.84 -4.68 -8.90
CA LEU A 89 6.95 -3.21 -8.95
C LEU A 89 5.61 -2.47 -8.70
N LYS A 90 4.51 -3.21 -8.49
CA LYS A 90 3.23 -2.63 -8.09
C LYS A 90 3.09 -2.48 -6.57
N GLU A 91 3.98 -3.09 -5.81
CA GLU A 91 3.98 -2.98 -4.36
C GLU A 91 4.59 -1.64 -3.93
N SER A 92 3.96 -0.94 -2.99
CA SER A 92 4.38 0.41 -2.55
C SER A 92 5.78 0.44 -1.93
N PHE A 93 6.22 -0.70 -1.39
CA PHE A 93 7.53 -0.85 -0.73
C PHE A 93 8.64 -1.30 -1.67
N ILE A 94 8.36 -1.44 -2.97
CA ILE A 94 9.34 -1.75 -4.00
C ILE A 94 9.35 -0.61 -5.00
N TRP A 95 10.49 0.02 -5.22
CA TRP A 95 10.59 1.20 -6.08
C TRP A 95 11.83 1.14 -6.97
N GLU A 96 11.77 1.84 -8.10
CA GLU A 96 12.87 1.95 -9.06
C GLU A 96 13.37 3.40 -9.09
N ASN A 97 14.68 3.59 -8.94
CA ASN A 97 15.29 4.90 -9.01
C ASN A 97 15.49 5.35 -10.47
N ARG A 98 16.00 6.58 -10.66
CA ARG A 98 16.21 7.15 -12.01
C ARG A 98 17.26 6.41 -12.84
N ASP A 99 18.14 5.65 -12.19
CA ASP A 99 19.20 4.86 -12.84
C ASP A 99 18.74 3.43 -13.17
N GLY A 100 17.47 3.10 -12.91
CA GLY A 100 16.90 1.78 -13.14
C GLY A 100 17.26 0.74 -12.09
N LYS A 101 17.82 1.17 -10.95
CA LYS A 101 18.05 0.28 -9.80
C LYS A 101 16.77 0.14 -9.02
N VAL A 102 16.49 -1.09 -8.60
CA VAL A 102 15.31 -1.40 -7.79
C VAL A 102 15.71 -1.51 -6.32
N PHE A 103 14.88 -0.97 -5.45
CA PHE A 103 15.03 -0.99 -4.01
C PHE A 103 13.78 -1.59 -3.36
N VAL A 104 13.99 -2.17 -2.17
CA VAL A 104 12.92 -2.64 -1.31
C VAL A 104 13.08 -2.00 0.08
N LEU A 105 11.98 -1.44 0.60
CA LEU A 105 11.91 -0.92 1.96
C LEU A 105 11.43 -2.04 2.89
N ILE A 106 12.23 -2.35 3.90
CA ILE A 106 11.90 -3.29 4.97
C ILE A 106 11.58 -2.49 6.22
N SER A 107 10.34 -2.57 6.67
CA SER A 107 9.86 -1.87 7.87
C SER A 107 8.72 -2.64 8.53
N ILE A 108 8.26 -2.18 9.69
CA ILE A 108 7.07 -2.74 10.35
C ILE A 108 5.77 -2.65 9.52
N TYR A 109 5.73 -1.76 8.52
CA TYR A 109 4.62 -1.70 7.56
C TYR A 109 4.76 -2.73 6.44
N HIS A 110 6.00 -3.04 6.06
CA HIS A 110 6.29 -3.83 4.88
C HIS A 110 7.28 -4.97 5.20
N TYR A 111 7.04 -5.67 6.30
CA TYR A 111 7.92 -6.74 6.76
C TYR A 111 7.68 -8.03 5.95
N PRO A 112 8.74 -8.80 5.69
CA PRO A 112 8.62 -10.14 5.09
C PRO A 112 8.10 -11.17 6.10
N ASP A 113 7.58 -12.29 5.62
CA ASP A 113 7.28 -13.44 6.47
C ASP A 113 8.55 -14.09 7.04
N GLU A 114 9.59 -14.15 6.22
CA GLU A 114 10.89 -14.75 6.56
C GLU A 114 12.03 -13.91 5.99
N ILE A 115 13.12 -13.85 6.76
CA ILE A 115 14.42 -13.39 6.28
C ILE A 115 15.39 -14.57 6.35
N LYS A 116 16.09 -14.82 5.25
CA LYS A 116 17.09 -15.87 5.14
C LYS A 116 18.46 -15.31 4.82
N ASN A 117 19.49 -16.01 5.27
CA ASN A 117 20.86 -15.79 4.81
C ASN A 117 21.08 -16.46 3.43
N LEU A 118 22.29 -16.30 2.88
CA LEU A 118 22.66 -16.89 1.58
C LEU A 118 22.75 -18.43 1.58
N ASN A 119 22.77 -19.07 2.75
CA ASN A 119 22.70 -20.52 2.89
C ASN A 119 21.25 -21.05 2.96
N ASP A 120 20.26 -20.20 2.68
CA ASP A 120 18.82 -20.48 2.80
C ASP A 120 18.36 -20.81 4.23
N GLU A 121 19.15 -20.49 5.25
CA GLU A 121 18.76 -20.61 6.65
C GLU A 121 17.87 -19.45 7.04
N VAL A 122 16.72 -19.74 7.65
CA VAL A 122 15.82 -18.73 8.21
C VAL A 122 16.47 -18.15 9.47
N ILE A 123 16.80 -16.86 9.42
CA ILE A 123 17.47 -16.14 10.50
C ILE A 123 16.53 -15.17 11.23
N TRP A 124 15.35 -14.92 10.67
CA TRP A 124 14.29 -14.15 11.30
C TRP A 124 12.94 -14.52 10.70
N THR A 125 11.88 -14.44 11.50
CA THR A 125 10.50 -14.63 11.03
C THR A 125 9.56 -13.58 11.60
N SER A 126 8.49 -13.26 10.86
CA SER A 126 7.45 -12.32 11.33
C SER A 126 6.78 -12.77 12.62
N SER A 127 6.90 -14.05 13.02
CA SER A 127 6.43 -14.54 14.32
C SER A 127 7.08 -13.85 15.52
N GLU A 128 8.26 -13.24 15.33
CA GLU A 128 9.01 -12.54 16.39
C GLU A 128 8.38 -11.20 16.79
N LEU A 129 7.71 -10.51 15.86
CA LEU A 129 7.06 -9.21 16.08
C LEU A 129 6.01 -9.26 17.20
N ASP A 130 5.85 -8.15 17.93
CA ASP A 130 4.85 -8.03 19.00
C ASP A 130 3.44 -8.15 18.44
N LEU A 131 2.56 -8.88 19.14
CA LEU A 131 1.19 -9.09 18.68
C LEU A 131 0.43 -7.77 18.53
N LYS A 132 0.64 -6.80 19.42
CA LYS A 132 -0.03 -5.50 19.36
C LYS A 132 0.44 -4.67 18.16
N GLU A 133 1.73 -4.77 17.83
CA GLU A 133 2.29 -4.11 16.64
C GLU A 133 1.68 -4.70 15.37
N LYS A 134 1.61 -6.04 15.27
CA LYS A 134 0.93 -6.70 14.14
C LYS A 134 -0.53 -6.28 14.02
N GLU A 135 -1.28 -6.34 15.11
CA GLU A 135 -2.70 -5.96 15.11
C GLU A 135 -2.90 -4.50 14.69
N LEU A 136 -2.03 -3.60 15.14
CA LEU A 136 -2.05 -2.18 14.74
C LEU A 136 -1.84 -2.03 13.22
N ILE A 137 -0.79 -2.64 12.68
CA ILE A 137 -0.46 -2.56 11.25
C ILE A 137 -1.52 -3.25 10.39
N ASP A 138 -2.03 -4.40 10.80
CA ASP A 138 -3.11 -5.12 10.11
C ASP A 138 -4.39 -4.28 10.04
N ASN A 139 -4.73 -3.57 11.13
CA ASN A 139 -5.87 -2.66 11.15
C ASN A 139 -5.67 -1.47 10.20
N VAL A 140 -4.45 -0.92 10.15
CA VAL A 140 -4.11 0.15 9.20
C VAL A 140 -4.24 -0.36 7.76
N HIS A 141 -3.61 -1.49 7.40
CA HIS A 141 -3.71 -2.10 6.08
C HIS A 141 -5.15 -2.39 5.68
N LYS A 142 -5.99 -2.85 6.61
CA LYS A 142 -7.41 -3.07 6.37
C LYS A 142 -8.14 -1.77 6.04
N LYS A 143 -7.93 -0.70 6.83
CA LYS A 143 -8.54 0.62 6.58
C LYS A 143 -8.12 1.17 5.22
N ILE A 144 -6.85 1.04 4.83
CA ILE A 144 -6.33 1.45 3.52
C ILE A 144 -7.07 0.72 2.39
N LYS A 145 -7.17 -0.62 2.48
CA LYS A 145 -7.88 -1.43 1.49
C LYS A 145 -9.35 -1.01 1.36
N GLU A 146 -10.04 -0.79 2.48
CA GLU A 146 -11.44 -0.31 2.50
C GLU A 146 -11.58 1.07 1.86
N ASN A 147 -10.68 1.99 2.19
CA ASN A 147 -10.62 3.34 1.64
C ASN A 147 -10.39 3.34 0.13
N ILE A 148 -9.46 2.52 -0.37
CA ILE A 148 -9.24 2.32 -1.82
C ILE A 148 -10.50 1.79 -2.50
N ILE A 149 -11.20 0.83 -1.90
CA ILE A 149 -12.46 0.31 -2.44
C ILE A 149 -13.53 1.42 -2.53
N ASN A 150 -13.67 2.22 -1.48
CA ASN A 150 -14.66 3.30 -1.43
C ASN A 150 -14.30 4.46 -2.39
N GLY A 151 -13.02 4.80 -2.48
CA GLY A 151 -12.50 5.75 -3.47
C GLY A 151 -12.78 5.29 -4.90
N ASN A 152 -12.58 4.00 -5.20
CA ASN A 152 -12.94 3.42 -6.50
C ASN A 152 -14.44 3.52 -6.79
N LYS A 153 -15.31 3.27 -5.79
CA LYS A 153 -16.77 3.47 -5.95
C LYS A 153 -17.09 4.92 -6.31
N TYR A 154 -16.47 5.88 -5.62
CA TYR A 154 -16.62 7.30 -5.91
C TYR A 154 -16.25 7.64 -7.36
N LEU A 155 -15.11 7.15 -7.86
CA LEU A 155 -14.70 7.36 -9.26
C LEU A 155 -15.70 6.77 -10.25
N ASN A 156 -16.25 5.58 -9.97
CA ASN A 156 -17.27 4.97 -10.83
C ASN A 156 -18.54 5.82 -10.88
N TYR A 157 -19.01 6.34 -9.74
CA TYR A 157 -20.16 7.25 -9.70
C TYR A 157 -19.90 8.53 -10.50
N LEU A 158 -18.70 9.08 -10.38
CA LEU A 158 -18.30 10.30 -11.09
C LEU A 158 -18.27 10.06 -12.61
N GLU A 159 -17.75 8.92 -13.04
CA GLU A 159 -17.70 8.55 -14.45
C GLU A 159 -19.11 8.33 -15.02
N GLU A 160 -19.95 7.58 -14.31
CA GLU A 160 -21.34 7.34 -14.71
C GLU A 160 -22.11 8.65 -14.83
N PHE A 161 -21.96 9.55 -13.85
CA PHE A 161 -22.60 10.87 -13.87
C PHE A 161 -22.17 11.68 -15.10
N LYS A 162 -20.86 11.75 -15.39
CA LYS A 162 -20.32 12.42 -16.58
C LYS A 162 -20.83 11.81 -17.90
N LYS A 163 -21.03 10.49 -17.95
CA LYS A 163 -21.61 9.83 -19.12
C LYS A 163 -23.07 10.26 -19.31
N LEU A 164 -23.86 10.27 -18.24
CA LEU A 164 -25.26 10.70 -18.28
C LEU A 164 -25.42 12.19 -18.65
N GLU A 165 -24.50 13.06 -18.26
CA GLU A 165 -24.49 14.48 -18.68
C GLU A 165 -24.30 14.66 -20.18
N LYS A 166 -23.57 13.74 -20.85
CA LYS A 166 -23.33 13.80 -22.30
C LYS A 166 -24.50 13.27 -23.13
N ILE A 167 -25.45 12.55 -22.52
CA ILE A 167 -26.62 12.03 -23.22
C ILE A 167 -27.56 13.20 -23.54
N LYS A 168 -27.75 13.48 -24.83
CA LYS A 168 -28.63 14.56 -25.31
C LYS A 168 -30.12 14.29 -25.06
N THR A 169 -30.49 13.03 -24.91
CA THR A 169 -31.88 12.62 -24.69
C THR A 169 -32.22 12.64 -23.21
N ASN A 170 -33.08 13.58 -22.81
CA ASN A 170 -33.60 13.63 -21.45
C ASN A 170 -34.76 12.64 -21.29
N ASN A 171 -34.57 11.61 -20.47
CA ASN A 171 -35.65 10.74 -20.02
C ASN A 171 -35.68 10.71 -18.48
N LYS A 172 -36.86 10.44 -17.92
CA LYS A 172 -37.09 10.48 -16.46
C LYS A 172 -36.11 9.56 -15.69
N ILE A 173 -35.79 8.39 -16.26
CA ILE A 173 -34.86 7.41 -15.68
C ILE A 173 -33.45 8.00 -15.53
N ASN A 174 -32.94 8.67 -16.56
CA ASN A 174 -31.62 9.29 -16.54
C ASN A 174 -31.55 10.41 -15.50
N GLU A 175 -32.61 11.20 -15.38
CA GLU A 175 -32.67 12.29 -14.40
C GLU A 175 -32.75 11.75 -12.96
N GLU A 176 -33.56 10.72 -12.71
CA GLU A 176 -33.60 10.04 -11.40
C GLU A 176 -32.23 9.46 -11.03
N ARG A 177 -31.55 8.81 -11.98
CA ARG A 177 -30.21 8.26 -11.77
C ARG A 177 -29.16 9.35 -11.51
N LYS A 178 -29.19 10.48 -12.23
CA LYS A 178 -28.32 11.63 -11.95
C LYS A 178 -28.52 12.17 -10.54
N MET A 179 -29.76 12.29 -10.08
CA MET A 179 -30.05 12.75 -8.71
C MET A 179 -29.48 11.79 -7.67
N GLU A 180 -29.64 10.48 -7.87
CA GLU A 180 -29.06 9.44 -7.00
C GLU A 180 -27.52 9.53 -6.97
N LEU A 181 -26.88 9.55 -8.14
CA LEU A 181 -25.43 9.68 -8.26
C LEU A 181 -24.92 10.97 -7.62
N SER A 182 -25.62 12.09 -7.78
CA SER A 182 -25.27 13.35 -7.12
C SER A 182 -25.29 13.23 -5.59
N LYS A 183 -26.24 12.48 -5.03
CA LYS A 183 -26.30 12.21 -3.59
C LYS A 183 -25.12 11.34 -3.15
N LEU A 184 -24.87 10.23 -3.85
CA LEU A 184 -23.76 9.32 -3.57
C LEU A 184 -22.39 10.02 -3.67
N LEU A 185 -22.20 10.87 -4.67
CA LEU A 185 -20.99 11.70 -4.84
C LEU A 185 -20.81 12.68 -3.68
N LYS A 186 -21.90 13.29 -3.19
CA LYS A 186 -21.84 14.20 -2.04
C LYS A 186 -21.48 13.45 -0.75
N GLU A 187 -22.10 12.30 -0.51
CA GLU A 187 -21.86 11.45 0.66
C GLU A 187 -20.42 10.90 0.69
N ASN A 188 -19.87 10.53 -0.46
CA ASN A 188 -18.54 9.94 -0.59
C ASN A 188 -17.45 10.96 -0.99
N LYS A 189 -17.74 12.27 -0.92
CA LYS A 189 -16.84 13.30 -1.44
C LYS A 189 -15.48 13.29 -0.75
N LYS A 190 -15.44 13.18 0.58
CA LYS A 190 -14.19 13.21 1.36
C LYS A 190 -13.26 12.08 0.93
N ILE A 191 -13.72 10.84 1.07
CA ILE A 191 -12.93 9.65 0.69
C ILE A 191 -12.55 9.63 -0.80
N GLY A 192 -13.44 10.15 -1.67
CA GLY A 192 -13.15 10.30 -3.09
C GLY A 192 -12.00 11.25 -3.40
N LEU A 193 -11.92 12.38 -2.69
CA LEU A 193 -10.84 13.35 -2.84
C LEU A 193 -9.52 12.85 -2.27
N GLU A 194 -9.55 12.20 -1.11
CA GLU A 194 -8.38 11.53 -0.52
C GLU A 194 -7.82 10.47 -1.48
N TYR A 195 -8.69 9.63 -2.06
CA TYR A 195 -8.29 8.63 -3.03
C TYR A 195 -7.70 9.21 -4.32
N LEU A 196 -8.19 10.36 -4.79
CA LEU A 196 -7.60 11.05 -5.94
C LEU A 196 -6.18 11.55 -5.64
N LYS A 197 -5.91 12.05 -4.43
CA LYS A 197 -4.55 12.44 -4.01
C LYS A 197 -3.64 11.21 -3.95
N TYR A 198 -4.13 10.11 -3.38
CA TYR A 198 -3.44 8.82 -3.35
C TYR A 198 -3.03 8.34 -4.75
N LEU A 199 -3.96 8.34 -5.72
CA LEU A 199 -3.66 7.93 -7.10
C LEU A 199 -2.61 8.85 -7.74
N ASN A 200 -2.73 10.17 -7.54
CA ASN A 200 -1.78 11.13 -8.07
C ASN A 200 -0.37 10.95 -7.50
N PHE A 201 -0.26 10.65 -6.20
CA PHE A 201 1.01 10.33 -5.56
C PHE A 201 1.67 9.10 -6.16
N LEU A 202 0.89 8.06 -6.44
CA LEU A 202 1.35 6.85 -7.13
C LEU A 202 1.64 7.05 -8.63
N GLY A 203 1.41 8.26 -9.17
CA GLY A 203 1.53 8.52 -10.61
C GLY A 203 0.49 7.78 -11.46
N ILE A 204 -0.59 7.29 -10.85
CA ILE A 204 -1.65 6.55 -11.54
C ILE A 204 -2.69 7.55 -12.05
N SER A 205 -2.90 7.57 -13.35
CA SER A 205 -3.98 8.37 -13.94
C SER A 205 -5.34 7.73 -13.64
N VAL A 206 -6.37 8.57 -13.47
CA VAL A 206 -7.77 8.12 -13.30
C VAL A 206 -8.26 7.31 -14.52
N SER A 207 -7.63 7.47 -15.68
CA SER A 207 -7.88 6.64 -16.86
C SER A 207 -7.31 5.22 -16.76
N GLU A 208 -6.22 5.01 -16.03
CA GLU A 208 -5.58 3.69 -15.89
C GLU A 208 -6.29 2.77 -14.90
N THR A 209 -6.92 3.34 -13.86
CA THR A 209 -7.78 2.58 -12.94
C THR A 209 -8.99 1.97 -13.65
N GLN A 210 -9.41 2.56 -14.78
CA GLN A 210 -10.51 2.08 -15.62
C GLN A 210 -10.11 0.85 -16.47
N ASN A 211 -8.89 0.81 -17.01
CA ASN A 211 -8.37 -0.33 -17.78
C ASN A 211 -8.07 -1.57 -16.90
N HIS A 212 -7.79 -1.37 -15.61
CA HIS A 212 -7.52 -2.47 -14.69
C HIS A 212 -8.77 -3.33 -14.39
N LYS A 213 -9.97 -2.75 -14.48
CA LYS A 213 -11.25 -3.49 -14.39
C LYS A 213 -11.50 -4.40 -15.58
N GLU A 214 -11.15 -3.98 -16.80
CA GLU A 214 -11.28 -4.86 -17.97
C GLU A 214 -10.33 -6.06 -17.87
N LYS A 215 -9.09 -5.86 -17.41
CA LYS A 215 -8.14 -6.97 -17.20
C LYS A 215 -8.55 -7.93 -16.09
N ASN A 216 -9.07 -7.43 -14.96
CA ASN A 216 -9.49 -8.30 -13.85
C ASN A 216 -10.82 -9.03 -14.12
N ASN A 217 -11.74 -8.46 -14.91
CA ASN A 217 -12.93 -9.19 -15.36
C ASN A 217 -12.58 -10.29 -16.37
N ILE A 218 -11.57 -10.10 -17.22
CA ILE A 218 -11.09 -11.14 -18.15
C ILE A 218 -10.40 -12.30 -17.41
N LEU A 219 -9.78 -12.06 -16.25
CA LEU A 219 -9.17 -13.10 -15.41
C LEU A 219 -10.19 -13.88 -14.55
N ASN A 220 -11.34 -13.29 -14.21
CA ASN A 220 -12.37 -13.94 -13.39
C ASN A 220 -13.39 -14.79 -14.20
N ASP A 221 -13.35 -14.74 -15.54
CA ASP A 221 -14.20 -15.55 -16.43
C ASP A 221 -13.51 -16.84 -16.93
N LYS A 222 -12.41 -17.26 -16.31
CA LYS A 222 -11.81 -18.57 -16.57
C LYS A 222 -11.61 -19.33 -15.28
N GLU A 223 -12.56 -20.23 -14.98
CA GLU A 223 -12.33 -21.62 -14.55
C GLU A 223 -13.68 -22.36 -14.43
N PRO A 224 -13.76 -23.71 -14.56
CA PRO A 224 -12.73 -24.68 -14.21
C PRO A 224 -12.30 -25.61 -15.35
N ILE A 225 -11.01 -25.97 -15.36
CA ILE A 225 -10.55 -27.18 -16.05
C ILE A 225 -10.79 -28.35 -15.08
N HIS A 226 -11.63 -29.30 -15.53
CA HIS A 226 -11.84 -30.60 -14.90
C HIS A 226 -10.59 -31.49 -15.01
#